data_AF-A0A1F8TZH5-F1
#
_entry.id   AF-A0A1F8TZH5-F1
#
_cell.length_a   1.000
_cell.length_b   1.000
_cell.length_c   1.000
_cell.angle_alpha   90.00
_cell.angle_beta   90.00
_cell.angle_gamma   90.00
#
_symmetry.space_group_name_H-M   'P 1'
#
loop_
_entity.id
_entity.type
_entity.pdbx_description
1 polymer ?
#
loop_
_entity_poly.entity_id
_entity_poly.type
_entity_poly.pdbx_seq_one_letter_code
_entity_poly.pdbx_strand_id
1 'polypeptide(L)'
;MLNRESLQAFIKWANILGILSIVFGALAALGGIAAFLIGAIPGILMILAGLKLLKAKKSAEGLLAIEDPALQLESFNQLIDESTAFFKFQGIYYIVTIVLTIIGIIAWFAVIAAIVGSSQFY
;
A
#
# COMPACT_ATOMS: atom_id res chain seq x y z
N MET A 1 9.14 -28.50 -3.81
CA MET A 1 8.38 -28.32 -5.06
C MET A 1 7.40 -27.19 -4.84
N LEU A 2 7.29 -26.22 -5.77
CA LEU A 2 6.30 -25.14 -5.67
C LEU A 2 4.88 -25.72 -5.79
N ASN A 3 4.03 -25.47 -4.80
CA ASN A 3 2.64 -25.91 -4.85
C ASN A 3 1.84 -24.99 -5.80
N ARG A 4 1.31 -25.57 -6.90
CA ARG A 4 0.52 -24.85 -7.91
C ARG A 4 -0.70 -24.18 -7.31
N GLU A 5 -1.40 -24.81 -6.38
CA GLU A 5 -2.60 -24.25 -5.75
C GLU A 5 -2.25 -23.01 -4.92
N SER A 6 -1.18 -23.09 -4.13
CA SER A 6 -0.69 -21.95 -3.34
C SER A 6 -0.28 -20.77 -4.23
N LEU A 7 0.36 -21.06 -5.36
CA LEU A 7 0.79 -20.04 -6.31
C LEU A 7 -0.39 -19.39 -7.03
N GLN A 8 -1.40 -20.17 -7.43
CA GLN A 8 -2.65 -19.64 -7.98
C GLN A 8 -3.43 -18.79 -6.98
N ALA A 9 -3.49 -19.23 -5.72
CA ALA A 9 -4.10 -18.45 -4.64
C ALA A 9 -3.36 -17.11 -4.45
N PHE A 10 -2.03 -17.14 -4.43
CA PHE A 10 -1.23 -15.92 -4.40
C PHE A 10 -1.53 -14.99 -5.58
N ILE A 11 -1.53 -15.50 -6.82
CA ILE A 11 -1.81 -14.71 -8.02
C ILE A 11 -3.17 -14.02 -7.93
N LYS A 12 -4.21 -14.74 -7.49
CA LYS A 12 -5.57 -14.19 -7.33
C LYS A 12 -5.59 -13.05 -6.32
N TRP A 13 -5.03 -13.27 -5.12
CA TRP A 13 -5.06 -12.27 -4.06
C TRP A 13 -4.12 -11.10 -4.34
N ALA A 14 -2.95 -11.33 -4.91
CA ALA A 14 -2.02 -10.29 -5.35
C ALA A 14 -2.66 -9.39 -6.41
N ASN A 15 -3.45 -9.95 -7.33
CA ASN A 15 -4.22 -9.17 -8.31
C ASN A 15 -5.27 -8.28 -7.63
N ILE A 16 -6.10 -8.86 -6.77
CA ILE A 16 -7.17 -8.12 -6.06
C ILE A 16 -6.56 -7.01 -5.21
N LEU A 17 -5.62 -7.35 -4.33
CA LEU A 17 -5.01 -6.41 -3.40
C LEU A 17 -4.17 -5.35 -4.13
N GLY A 18 -3.47 -5.73 -5.21
CA GLY A 18 -2.69 -4.81 -6.02
C GLY A 18 -3.57 -3.72 -6.64
N ILE A 19 -4.69 -4.11 -7.26
CA ILE A 19 -5.65 -3.17 -7.85
C ILE A 19 -6.32 -2.31 -6.78
N LEU A 20 -6.80 -2.91 -5.69
CA LEU A 20 -7.44 -2.17 -4.61
C LEU A 20 -6.49 -1.14 -3.98
N SER A 21 -5.22 -1.51 -3.78
CA SER A 21 -4.21 -0.59 -3.24
C SER A 21 -4.00 0.62 -4.15
N ILE A 22 -4.00 0.42 -5.47
CA ILE A 22 -3.87 1.52 -6.45
C ILE A 22 -5.12 2.41 -6.43
N VAL A 23 -6.32 1.82 -6.46
CA VAL A 23 -7.58 2.57 -6.48
C VAL A 23 -7.77 3.39 -5.22
N PHE A 24 -7.68 2.75 -4.04
CA PHE A 24 -7.81 3.47 -2.78
C PHE A 24 -6.65 4.45 -2.55
N GLY A 25 -5.45 4.13 -3.05
CA GLY A 25 -4.28 4.99 -2.94
C GLY A 25 -4.45 6.26 -3.76
N ALA A 26 -5.01 6.15 -4.97
CA ALA A 26 -5.35 7.29 -5.80
C ALA A 26 -6.43 8.17 -5.14
N LEU A 27 -7.49 7.56 -4.61
CA LEU A 27 -8.54 8.29 -3.90
C LEU A 27 -7.97 9.01 -2.65
N ALA A 28 -7.14 8.34 -1.87
CA ALA A 28 -6.48 8.91 -0.70
C ALA A 28 -5.50 10.02 -1.08
N ALA A 29 -4.73 9.86 -2.16
CA ALA A 29 -3.82 10.88 -2.65
C ALA A 29 -4.58 12.14 -3.08
N LEU A 30 -5.70 11.98 -3.81
CA LEU A 30 -6.56 13.09 -4.22
C LEU A 30 -7.21 13.80 -3.03
N GLY A 31 -7.75 13.05 -2.07
CA GLY A 31 -8.30 13.63 -0.83
C GLY A 31 -7.23 14.32 0.02
N GLY A 32 -6.02 13.77 0.04
CA GLY A 32 -4.87 14.29 0.77
C GLY A 32 -4.33 15.62 0.25
N ILE A 33 -4.56 15.95 -1.03
CA ILE A 33 -4.21 17.27 -1.58
C ILE A 33 -4.98 18.38 -0.85
N ALA A 34 -6.24 18.14 -0.49
CA ALA A 34 -7.05 19.09 0.29
C ALA A 34 -6.53 19.30 1.71
N ALA A 35 -5.73 18.37 2.25
CA ALA A 35 -5.09 18.43 3.56
C ALA A 35 -3.59 18.81 3.45
N PHE A 36 -3.28 19.90 2.73
CA PHE A 36 -1.95 20.53 2.65
C PHE A 36 -0.82 19.74 1.97
N LEU A 37 -1.08 19.01 0.87
CA LEU A 37 -0.10 18.24 0.06
C LEU A 37 0.61 17.07 0.80
N ILE A 38 0.97 17.22 2.07
CA ILE A 38 1.55 16.19 2.94
C ILE A 38 0.59 15.01 3.10
N GLY A 39 -0.73 15.29 3.09
CA GLY A 39 -1.77 14.26 3.15
C GLY A 39 -1.79 13.30 1.95
N ALA A 40 -1.16 13.65 0.82
CA ALA A 40 -1.13 12.77 -0.36
C ALA A 40 -0.09 11.64 -0.25
N ILE A 41 0.92 11.79 0.62
CA ILE A 41 2.04 10.84 0.76
C ILE A 41 1.56 9.41 1.07
N PRO A 42 0.67 9.16 2.06
CA PRO A 42 0.15 7.83 2.31
C PRO A 42 -0.50 7.19 1.07
N GLY A 43 -1.29 7.98 0.32
CA GLY A 43 -1.95 7.51 -0.90
C GLY A 43 -0.95 7.04 -1.95
N ILE A 44 0.10 7.82 -2.20
CA ILE A 44 1.17 7.48 -3.15
C ILE A 44 1.90 6.21 -2.72
N LEU A 45 2.24 6.08 -1.43
CA LEU A 45 2.90 4.87 -0.90
C LEU A 45 2.03 3.62 -1.12
N MET A 46 0.72 3.72 -0.93
CA MET A 46 -0.20 2.62 -1.17
C MET A 46 -0.31 2.25 -2.66
N ILE A 47 -0.28 3.23 -3.57
CA ILE A 47 -0.20 2.98 -5.02
C ILE A 47 1.09 2.21 -5.35
N LEU A 48 2.24 2.67 -4.84
CA LEU A 48 3.53 2.03 -5.09
C LEU A 48 3.58 0.60 -4.56
N ALA A 49 3.02 0.36 -3.37
CA ALA A 49 2.86 -0.99 -2.84
C ALA A 49 2.02 -1.85 -3.81
N GLY A 50 0.85 -1.36 -4.24
CA GLY A 50 -0.01 -2.08 -5.18
C GLY A 50 0.69 -2.46 -6.49
N LEU A 51 1.46 -1.54 -7.08
CA LEU A 51 2.24 -1.80 -8.28
C LEU A 51 3.30 -2.90 -8.06
N LYS A 52 3.95 -2.91 -6.89
CA LYS A 52 4.93 -3.94 -6.53
C LYS A 52 4.29 -5.32 -6.36
N LEU A 53 3.11 -5.38 -5.76
CA LEU A 53 2.36 -6.62 -5.63
C LEU A 53 1.90 -7.18 -7.00
N LEU A 54 1.54 -6.31 -7.94
CA LEU A 54 1.21 -6.72 -9.32
C LEU A 54 2.44 -7.22 -10.10
N LYS A 55 3.64 -6.69 -9.81
CA LYS A 55 4.88 -7.24 -10.39
C LYS A 55 5.20 -8.62 -9.81
N ALA A 56 5.06 -8.78 -8.49
CA ALA A 56 5.20 -10.08 -7.83
C ALA A 56 4.22 -11.12 -8.40
N LYS A 57 2.96 -10.74 -8.62
CA LYS A 57 1.96 -11.55 -9.32
C LYS A 57 2.45 -12.03 -10.69
N LYS A 58 3.00 -11.12 -11.51
CA LYS A 58 3.51 -11.47 -12.85
C LYS A 58 4.65 -12.49 -12.80
N SER A 59 5.56 -12.37 -11.84
CA SER A 59 6.63 -13.37 -11.62
C SER A 59 6.07 -14.72 -11.17
N ALA A 60 5.03 -14.73 -10.32
CA ALA A 60 4.32 -15.94 -9.94
C ALA A 60 3.59 -16.62 -11.13
N GLU A 61 3.01 -15.85 -12.05
CA GLU A 61 2.43 -16.39 -13.29
C GLU A 61 3.51 -17.05 -14.16
N GLY A 62 4.70 -16.44 -14.25
CA GLY A 62 5.85 -17.01 -14.98
C GLY A 62 6.30 -18.36 -14.43
N LEU A 63 6.31 -18.51 -13.10
CA LEU A 63 6.66 -19.78 -12.43
C LEU A 63 5.74 -20.95 -12.80
N LEU A 64 4.51 -20.70 -13.25
CA LEU A 64 3.57 -21.72 -13.71
C LEU A 64 3.81 -22.15 -15.16
N ALA A 65 4.49 -21.33 -15.96
CA ALA A 65 4.65 -21.49 -17.41
C ALA A 65 6.06 -21.94 -17.84
N ILE A 66 7.05 -21.86 -16.95
CA ILE A 66 8.46 -22.15 -17.25
C ILE A 66 8.81 -23.60 -16.87
N GLU A 67 9.38 -24.34 -17.82
CA GLU A 67 9.94 -25.68 -17.59
C GLU A 67 11.45 -25.66 -17.33
N ASP A 68 12.16 -24.61 -17.75
CA ASP A 68 13.59 -24.43 -17.53
C ASP A 68 13.90 -24.09 -16.05
N PRO A 69 14.68 -24.92 -15.34
CA PRO A 69 15.03 -24.69 -13.94
C PRO A 69 15.75 -23.37 -13.65
N ALA A 70 16.58 -22.88 -14.57
CA ALA A 70 17.34 -21.64 -14.37
C ALA A 70 16.41 -20.41 -14.44
N LEU A 71 15.52 -20.38 -15.43
CA LEU A 71 14.50 -19.34 -15.59
C LEU A 71 13.44 -19.40 -14.46
N GLN A 72 13.16 -20.59 -13.94
CA GLN A 72 12.28 -20.76 -12.79
C GLN A 72 12.89 -20.16 -11.52
N LEU A 73 14.19 -20.35 -11.28
CA LEU A 73 14.89 -19.74 -10.14
C LEU A 73 14.91 -18.22 -10.23
N GLU A 74 15.14 -17.65 -11.42
CA GLU A 74 15.09 -16.21 -11.64
C GLU A 74 13.71 -15.63 -11.33
N SER A 75 12.64 -16.24 -11.86
CA SER A 75 11.26 -15.82 -11.61
C SER A 75 10.89 -15.93 -10.13
N PHE A 76 11.43 -16.92 -9.42
CA PHE A 76 11.22 -17.08 -7.98
C PHE A 76 11.90 -15.95 -7.19
N ASN A 77 13.15 -15.63 -7.51
CA ASN A 77 13.85 -14.52 -6.85
C ASN A 77 13.12 -13.20 -7.08
N GLN A 78 12.65 -12.95 -8.31
CA GLN A 78 11.88 -11.75 -8.62
C GLN A 78 10.55 -11.68 -7.86
N LEU A 79 9.85 -12.81 -7.71
CA LEU A 79 8.64 -12.91 -6.89
C LEU A 79 8.93 -12.49 -5.44
N ILE A 80 10.03 -12.98 -4.85
CA ILE A 80 10.43 -12.65 -3.49
C ILE A 80 10.84 -11.19 -3.36
N ASP A 81 11.60 -10.66 -4.30
CA ASP A 81 12.07 -9.27 -4.28
C ASP A 81 10.90 -8.27 -4.38
N GLU A 82 9.97 -8.50 -5.31
CA GLU A 82 8.82 -7.62 -5.49
C GLU A 82 7.81 -7.75 -4.34
N SER A 83 7.66 -8.95 -3.76
CA SER A 83 6.87 -9.16 -2.54
C SER A 83 7.51 -8.44 -1.35
N THR A 84 8.83 -8.50 -1.21
CA THR A 84 9.57 -7.78 -0.17
C THR A 84 9.43 -6.27 -0.35
N ALA A 85 9.50 -5.78 -1.58
CA ALA A 85 9.27 -4.37 -1.88
C ALA A 85 7.84 -3.93 -1.51
N PHE A 86 6.82 -4.76 -1.80
CA PHE A 86 5.45 -4.52 -1.34
C PHE A 86 5.39 -4.36 0.19
N PHE A 87 5.99 -5.28 0.95
CA PHE A 87 6.01 -5.18 2.41
C PHE A 87 6.77 -3.95 2.93
N LYS A 88 7.86 -3.55 2.28
CA LYS A 88 8.58 -2.31 2.61
C LYS A 88 7.68 -1.08 2.43
N PHE A 89 6.99 -0.95 1.29
CA PHE A 89 6.08 0.16 1.07
C PHE A 89 4.90 0.14 2.03
N GLN A 90 4.33 -1.04 2.32
CA GLN A 90 3.26 -1.17 3.31
C GLN A 90 3.71 -0.81 4.73
N GLY A 91 4.90 -1.25 5.15
CA GLY A 91 5.47 -0.89 6.45
C GLY A 91 5.63 0.62 6.61
N ILE A 92 6.18 1.29 5.60
CA ILE A 92 6.32 2.75 5.59
C ILE A 92 4.95 3.43 5.58
N TYR A 93 4.00 2.93 4.76
CA TYR A 93 2.63 3.43 4.72
C TYR A 93 1.97 3.40 6.11
N TYR A 94 2.09 2.29 6.85
CA TYR A 94 1.52 2.18 8.19
C TYR A 94 2.15 3.16 9.16
N ILE A 95 3.49 3.29 9.16
CA ILE A 95 4.18 4.25 10.03
C ILE A 95 3.71 5.67 9.75
N VAL A 96 3.71 6.09 8.48
CA VAL A 96 3.29 7.45 8.08
C VAL A 96 1.82 7.70 8.46
N THR A 97 0.94 6.74 8.16
CA THR A 97 -0.50 6.87 8.47
C THR A 97 -0.73 7.01 9.96
N ILE A 98 -0.09 6.19 10.80
CA ILE A 98 -0.22 6.28 12.26
C ILE A 98 0.22 7.66 12.77
N VAL A 99 1.38 8.15 12.31
CA VAL A 99 1.90 9.47 12.71
C VAL A 99 0.92 10.58 12.32
N LEU A 100 0.44 10.58 11.07
CA LEU A 100 -0.51 11.59 10.60
C LEU A 100 -1.85 11.51 11.33
N THR A 101 -2.35 10.32 11.64
CA THR A 101 -3.58 10.13 12.41
C THR A 101 -3.44 10.71 13.81
N ILE A 102 -2.32 10.46 14.50
CA ILE A 102 -2.06 11.03 15.85
C ILE A 102 -2.07 12.57 15.79
N ILE A 103 -1.34 13.15 14.83
CA ILE A 103 -1.29 14.61 14.66
C ILE A 103 -2.68 15.16 14.35
N GLY A 104 -3.44 14.51 13.47
CA GLY A 104 -4.80 14.90 13.10
C GLY A 104 -5.75 14.90 14.30
N ILE A 105 -5.67 13.89 15.18
CA ILE A 105 -6.47 13.82 16.41
C ILE A 105 -6.13 14.99 17.34
N ILE A 106 -4.84 15.29 17.55
CA ILE A 106 -4.41 16.40 18.40
C ILE A 106 -4.92 17.74 17.85
N ALA A 107 -4.77 17.96 16.54
CA ALA A 107 -5.24 19.18 15.89
C ALA A 107 -6.76 19.33 16.00
N TRP A 108 -7.51 18.24 15.83
CA TRP A 108 -8.97 18.24 15.98
C TRP A 108 -9.43 18.68 17.36
N PHE A 109 -8.83 18.15 18.43
CA PHE A 109 -9.15 18.57 19.80
C PHE A 109 -8.78 20.04 20.06
N ALA A 110 -7.65 20.51 19.54
CA ALA A 110 -7.25 21.91 19.68
C ALA A 110 -8.25 22.86 19.01
N VAL A 111 -8.75 22.51 17.82
CA VAL A 111 -9.77 23.29 17.10
C VAL A 111 -11.08 23.33 17.87
N ILE A 112 -11.56 22.19 18.39
CA ILE A 112 -12.78 22.16 19.21
C ILE A 112 -12.64 23.03 20.45
N ALA A 113 -11.51 22.90 21.17
CA ALA A 113 -11.25 23.70 22.37
C ALA A 113 -11.23 25.20 22.07
N ALA A 114 -10.65 25.62 20.93
CA ALA A 114 -10.64 27.01 20.50
C ALA A 114 -12.05 27.54 20.18
N ILE A 115 -12.87 26.76 19.46
CA ILE A 115 -14.25 27.13 19.12
C ILE A 115 -15.09 27.28 20.39
N VAL A 116 -15.05 26.28 21.29
CA VAL A 116 -15.79 26.32 22.56
C VAL A 116 -15.29 27.46 23.47
N GLY A 117 -13.99 27.71 23.50
CA GLY A 117 -13.42 28.84 24.24
C GLY A 117 -13.91 30.19 23.72
N SER A 118 -13.96 30.36 22.39
CA SER A 118 -14.43 31.61 21.77
C SER A 118 -15.92 31.90 21.98
N SER A 119 -16.76 30.87 22.13
CA SER A 119 -18.21 31.06 22.34
C SER A 119 -18.59 31.49 23.76
N GLN A 120 -17.65 31.44 24.71
CA GLN A 120 -17.86 31.97 26.08
C GLN A 120 -17.64 33.49 26.18
N PHE A 121 -17.12 34.13 25.12
CA PHE A 121 -16.82 35.57 25.10
C PHE A 121 -17.80 36.39 24.22
N TYR A 122 -18.90 35.78 23.76
CA TYR A 122 -20.01 36.43 23.06
C TYR A 122 -21.31 36.30 23.86
#